data_AF-A0A1Y2J1Q9-F1
#
_entry.id   AF-A0A1Y2J1Q9-F1
#
_cell.length_a   1.000
_cell.length_b   1.000
_cell.length_c   1.000
_cell.angle_alpha   90.00
_cell.angle_beta   90.00
_cell.angle_gamma   90.00
#
_symmetry.space_group_name_H-M   'P 1'
#
loop_
_entity.id
_entity.type
_entity.pdbx_description
1 polymer ?
#
loop_
_entity_poly.entity_id
_entity_poly.type
_entity_poly.pdbx_seq_one_letter_code
_entity_poly.pdbx_strand_id
1 'polypeptide(L)'
;MKTKTTHKNAATRGPYDTSKRTSKRKGAVDTNPFIASSSTPDCLPKPPTAPRKDMILFRDACLDVIRRFYPNTKPRSDWDIMQLGSQTKRADNPEALYAWLDQRYASSVQILGREVTDNSVKTVLDTYMEHSGKKPVADDPRVLTRPIPDSKYSIRLFPGSLSSAEYCMDFVDSATGQPVNLPFEHELWSVPNPDTPWLTMPMVGKLRSAERSHGIQQEDIRPGEEKYFLRDGQTCVLMRPGKRPVRFTVPVRRRPGLQEATEAVDVLDFPKLVDP
;
A
#
# COMPACT_ATOMS: atom_id res chain seq x y z
N MET A 1 -19.36 30.46 52.12
CA MET A 1 -19.68 29.20 51.39
C MET A 1 -18.61 28.96 50.33
N LYS A 2 -18.33 27.70 49.95
CA LYS A 2 -17.44 27.35 48.80
C LYS A 2 -18.15 26.34 47.90
N THR A 3 -18.50 26.72 46.69
CA THR A 3 -19.10 25.83 45.67
C THR A 3 -18.00 25.09 44.91
N LYS A 4 -18.08 23.76 44.83
CA LYS A 4 -17.24 22.94 43.95
C LYS A 4 -17.93 22.76 42.60
N THR A 5 -17.27 23.15 41.51
CA THR A 5 -17.71 22.84 40.14
C THR A 5 -17.10 21.52 39.71
N THR A 6 -17.92 20.50 39.48
CA THR A 6 -17.46 19.16 39.07
C THR A 6 -17.47 19.05 37.55
N HIS A 7 -16.30 19.05 36.92
CA HIS A 7 -16.18 18.71 35.49
C HIS A 7 -16.54 17.25 35.24
N LYS A 8 -17.53 17.00 34.38
CA LYS A 8 -17.76 15.69 33.75
C LYS A 8 -16.93 15.62 32.47
N ASN A 9 -15.94 14.73 32.44
CA ASN A 9 -15.27 14.36 31.19
C ASN A 9 -16.25 13.57 30.31
N ALA A 10 -16.48 14.03 29.08
CA ALA A 10 -17.28 13.31 28.10
C ALA A 10 -16.46 12.16 27.52
N ALA A 11 -16.87 10.91 27.75
CA ALA A 11 -16.24 9.76 27.14
C ALA A 11 -16.55 9.71 25.64
N THR A 12 -15.52 9.81 24.80
CA THR A 12 -15.64 9.82 23.34
C THR A 12 -16.20 8.49 22.83
N ARG A 13 -17.48 8.46 22.48
CA ARG A 13 -18.08 7.30 21.79
C ARG A 13 -17.48 7.18 20.39
N GLY A 14 -16.85 6.04 20.09
CA GLY A 14 -16.39 5.72 18.74
C GLY A 14 -17.56 5.54 17.76
N PRO A 15 -17.29 5.50 16.45
CA PRO A 15 -18.32 5.48 15.41
C PRO A 15 -19.08 4.15 15.25
N TYR A 16 -18.86 3.18 16.14
CA TYR A 16 -19.48 1.85 16.10
C TYR A 16 -20.23 1.52 17.38
N ASP A 17 -21.41 0.92 17.23
CA ASP A 17 -22.19 0.37 18.33
C ASP A 17 -21.61 -0.99 18.75
N THR A 18 -20.74 -0.96 19.77
CA THR A 18 -20.06 -2.15 20.30
C THR A 18 -20.98 -3.11 21.06
N SER A 19 -22.24 -2.72 21.35
CA SER A 19 -23.18 -3.56 22.11
C SER A 19 -23.58 -4.85 21.38
N LYS A 20 -23.46 -4.87 20.04
CA LYS A 20 -23.96 -5.95 19.18
C LYS A 20 -23.11 -7.23 19.19
N ARG A 21 -21.97 -7.26 19.89
CA ARG A 21 -21.09 -8.44 19.97
C ARG A 21 -21.35 -9.24 21.25
N THR A 22 -22.36 -10.12 21.20
CA THR A 22 -22.83 -10.92 22.34
C THR A 22 -21.76 -11.89 22.87
N SER A 23 -20.99 -11.46 23.87
CA SER A 23 -19.96 -12.29 24.51
C SER A 23 -20.56 -13.21 25.58
N LYS A 24 -20.68 -14.52 25.27
CA LYS A 24 -20.88 -15.54 26.31
C LYS A 24 -19.61 -15.64 27.16
N ARG A 25 -19.73 -15.41 28.47
CA ARG A 25 -18.63 -15.38 29.45
C ARG A 25 -18.72 -16.59 30.38
N LYS A 26 -17.57 -17.16 30.76
CA LYS A 26 -17.38 -18.05 31.94
C LYS A 26 -16.20 -17.51 32.78
N GLY A 27 -15.98 -18.06 33.99
CA GLY A 27 -14.98 -17.58 34.99
C GLY A 27 -13.53 -17.56 34.49
N ALA A 28 -12.58 -16.79 35.07
CA ALA A 28 -12.25 -16.62 36.51
C ALA A 28 -11.69 -17.93 37.12
N VAL A 29 -10.61 -18.00 37.91
CA VAL A 29 -9.81 -17.05 38.76
C VAL A 29 -8.28 -17.32 38.45
N ASP A 30 -7.18 -16.65 38.84
CA ASP A 30 -6.76 -15.79 39.98
C ASP A 30 -5.69 -14.69 39.61
N THR A 31 -4.72 -14.36 40.48
CA THR A 31 -4.01 -13.07 40.61
C THR A 31 -2.53 -13.19 41.11
N ASN A 32 -1.78 -12.07 41.09
CA ASN A 32 -0.47 -11.76 41.77
C ASN A 32 0.85 -12.25 41.12
N PRO A 33 2.01 -11.59 41.39
CA PRO A 33 2.25 -10.15 41.60
C PRO A 33 3.45 -9.57 40.76
N PHE A 34 3.81 -8.30 41.00
CA PHE A 34 4.77 -7.47 40.23
C PHE A 34 6.19 -7.39 40.84
N ILE A 35 7.09 -6.62 40.18
CA ILE A 35 8.42 -6.03 40.59
C ILE A 35 9.66 -6.74 39.98
N ALA A 36 10.64 -6.06 39.37
CA ALA A 36 10.68 -4.70 38.81
C ALA A 36 11.82 -4.47 37.79
N SER A 37 11.57 -3.50 36.90
CA SER A 37 12.44 -2.55 36.17
C SER A 37 13.97 -2.65 36.21
N SER A 38 14.57 -2.51 35.03
CA SER A 38 15.83 -1.78 34.81
C SER A 38 15.61 -0.66 33.77
N SER A 39 16.19 0.51 33.98
CA SER A 39 15.90 1.73 33.20
C SER A 39 16.96 2.03 32.14
N THR A 40 16.52 2.23 30.90
CA THR A 40 17.31 2.90 29.83
C THR A 40 16.83 4.36 29.68
N PRO A 41 17.71 5.30 29.27
CA PRO A 41 17.42 6.73 29.35
C PRO A 41 16.40 7.21 28.30
N ASP A 42 15.65 8.26 28.66
CA ASP A 42 14.62 8.88 27.83
C ASP A 42 15.16 9.38 26.48
N CYS A 43 14.76 8.72 25.39
CA CYS A 43 14.68 9.37 24.09
C CYS A 43 13.24 9.88 23.92
N LEU A 44 13.01 11.16 24.24
CA LEU A 44 11.70 11.80 24.13
C LEU A 44 11.09 11.52 22.74
N PRO A 45 9.87 10.96 22.64
CA PRO A 45 9.25 10.68 21.36
C PRO A 45 9.05 12.01 20.62
N LYS A 46 9.72 12.16 19.47
CA LYS A 46 9.50 13.31 18.59
C LYS A 46 8.00 13.41 18.28
N PRO A 47 7.39 14.60 18.34
CA PRO A 47 5.97 14.75 18.01
C PRO A 47 5.72 14.20 16.60
N PRO A 48 4.57 13.52 16.36
CA PRO A 48 4.32 12.85 15.09
C PRO A 48 4.39 13.87 13.95
N THR A 49 5.38 13.72 13.08
CA THR A 49 5.54 14.54 11.89
C THR A 49 4.24 14.53 11.09
N ALA A 50 3.72 15.71 10.74
CA ALA A 50 2.48 15.82 9.96
C ALA A 50 2.56 14.93 8.71
N PRO A 51 1.52 14.15 8.38
CA PRO A 51 1.58 13.19 7.29
C PRO A 51 1.87 13.91 5.97
N ARG A 52 2.74 13.30 5.16
CA ARG A 52 3.07 13.87 3.85
C ARG A 52 1.85 13.85 2.94
N LYS A 53 1.77 14.80 2.02
CA LYS A 53 0.60 15.10 1.17
C LYS A 53 0.10 13.90 0.31
N ASP A 54 0.93 12.88 0.15
CA ASP A 54 0.70 11.65 -0.60
C ASP A 54 0.38 10.40 0.27
N MET A 55 0.50 10.52 1.59
CA MET A 55 0.15 9.47 2.54
C MET A 55 -1.36 9.42 2.81
N ILE A 56 -1.91 8.22 2.96
CA ILE A 56 -3.32 7.98 3.26
C ILE A 56 -3.46 7.26 4.60
N LEU A 57 -4.59 7.44 5.28
CA LEU A 57 -4.91 6.69 6.49
C LEU A 57 -5.19 5.22 6.11
N PHE A 58 -4.57 4.24 6.79
CA PHE A 58 -4.76 2.84 6.44
C PHE A 58 -6.23 2.40 6.58
N ARG A 59 -6.95 2.96 7.57
CA ARG A 59 -8.41 2.86 7.73
C ARG A 59 -9.18 3.16 6.44
N ASP A 60 -8.83 4.24 5.73
CA ASP A 60 -9.52 4.64 4.50
C ASP A 60 -9.19 3.71 3.33
N ALA A 61 -7.96 3.22 3.25
CA ALA A 61 -7.56 2.19 2.30
C ALA A 61 -8.34 0.87 2.52
N CYS A 62 -8.43 0.40 3.77
CA CYS A 62 -9.24 -0.77 4.13
C CYS A 62 -10.73 -0.57 3.78
N LEU A 63 -11.30 0.60 4.06
CA LEU A 63 -12.70 0.90 3.73
C LEU A 63 -12.95 0.97 2.22
N ASP A 64 -12.00 1.44 1.43
CA ASP A 64 -12.08 1.45 -0.04
C ASP A 64 -12.06 0.02 -0.61
N VAL A 65 -11.16 -0.83 -0.11
CA VAL A 65 -11.14 -2.28 -0.41
C VAL A 65 -12.46 -2.94 -0.03
N ILE A 66 -13.01 -2.67 1.15
CA ILE A 66 -14.28 -3.25 1.60
C ILE A 66 -15.44 -2.87 0.67
N ARG A 67 -15.59 -1.58 0.29
CA ARG A 67 -16.64 -1.15 -0.66
C ARG A 67 -16.55 -1.88 -2.01
N ARG A 68 -15.34 -2.20 -2.47
CA ARG A 68 -15.06 -2.75 -3.80
C ARG A 68 -15.12 -4.27 -3.91
N PHE A 69 -14.82 -4.97 -2.82
CA PHE A 69 -14.76 -6.44 -2.78
C PHE A 69 -15.85 -7.07 -1.89
N TYR A 70 -16.40 -6.31 -0.95
CA TYR A 70 -17.40 -6.76 0.01
C TYR A 70 -18.62 -5.81 0.11
N PRO A 71 -19.27 -5.42 -1.02
CA PRO A 71 -20.32 -4.40 -1.03
C PRO A 71 -21.56 -4.73 -0.18
N ASN A 72 -21.85 -6.00 0.08
CA ASN A 72 -22.97 -6.44 0.93
C ASN A 72 -22.59 -6.55 2.41
N THR A 73 -21.29 -6.55 2.76
CA THR A 73 -20.81 -6.75 4.13
C THR A 73 -20.40 -5.43 4.78
N LYS A 74 -21.15 -4.99 5.78
CA LYS A 74 -20.85 -3.77 6.55
C LYS A 74 -19.96 -4.11 7.77
N PRO A 75 -18.72 -3.59 7.88
CA PRO A 75 -17.87 -3.87 9.03
C PRO A 75 -18.49 -3.35 10.33
N ARG A 76 -18.47 -4.17 11.38
CA ARG A 76 -19.11 -3.91 12.68
C ARG A 76 -18.14 -3.29 13.69
N SER A 77 -16.84 -3.33 13.40
CA SER A 77 -15.76 -2.88 14.29
C SER A 77 -14.46 -2.63 13.52
N ASP A 78 -13.49 -1.99 14.17
CA ASP A 78 -12.11 -1.84 13.67
C ASP A 78 -11.48 -3.20 13.30
N TRP A 79 -11.76 -4.28 14.06
CA TRP A 79 -11.30 -5.63 13.71
C TRP A 79 -11.81 -6.09 12.34
N ASP A 80 -13.10 -5.89 12.08
CA ASP A 80 -13.71 -6.25 10.80
C ASP A 80 -13.09 -5.43 9.66
N ILE A 81 -12.81 -4.14 9.87
CA ILE A 81 -12.14 -3.27 8.90
C ILE A 81 -10.74 -3.78 8.56
N MET A 82 -9.92 -4.06 9.58
CA MET A 82 -8.54 -4.51 9.37
C MET A 82 -8.49 -5.89 8.70
N GLN A 83 -9.32 -6.85 9.13
CA GLN A 83 -9.33 -8.19 8.53
C GLN A 83 -9.85 -8.18 7.09
N LEU A 84 -11.01 -7.56 6.80
CA LEU A 84 -11.59 -7.52 5.45
C LEU A 84 -10.73 -6.68 4.48
N GLY A 85 -10.25 -5.50 4.94
CA GLY A 85 -9.40 -4.63 4.14
C GLY A 85 -8.02 -5.22 3.80
N SER A 86 -7.53 -6.17 4.60
CA SER A 86 -6.23 -6.85 4.37
C SER A 86 -6.35 -8.23 3.70
N GLN A 87 -7.55 -8.80 3.59
CA GLN A 87 -7.77 -10.16 3.07
C GLN A 87 -8.98 -10.18 2.11
N THR A 88 -8.73 -9.93 0.82
CA THR A 88 -9.73 -9.91 -0.26
C THR A 88 -10.07 -11.28 -0.86
N LYS A 89 -9.52 -12.37 -0.32
CA LYS A 89 -9.62 -13.73 -0.88
C LYS A 89 -10.87 -14.53 -0.44
N ARG A 90 -11.98 -13.85 -0.14
CA ARG A 90 -13.24 -14.49 0.29
C ARG A 90 -14.41 -13.97 -0.54
N ALA A 91 -15.44 -14.79 -0.67
CA ALA A 91 -16.71 -14.36 -1.26
C ALA A 91 -17.45 -13.41 -0.31
N ASP A 92 -18.19 -12.45 -0.88
CA ASP A 92 -19.02 -11.49 -0.14
C ASP A 92 -20.33 -12.11 0.34
N ASN A 93 -20.22 -13.06 1.27
CA ASN A 93 -21.34 -13.61 2.04
C ASN A 93 -21.23 -13.06 3.48
N PRO A 94 -22.09 -12.10 3.88
CA PRO A 94 -21.98 -11.45 5.18
C PRO A 94 -22.02 -12.42 6.37
N GLU A 95 -22.88 -13.44 6.34
CA GLU A 95 -23.00 -14.42 7.43
C GLU A 95 -21.72 -15.23 7.60
N ALA A 96 -21.21 -15.82 6.52
CA ALA A 96 -19.98 -16.59 6.53
C ALA A 96 -18.75 -15.72 6.87
N LEU A 97 -18.73 -14.46 6.44
CA LEU A 97 -17.68 -13.49 6.79
C LEU A 97 -17.73 -13.11 8.27
N TYR A 98 -18.90 -12.78 8.83
CA TYR A 98 -19.01 -12.44 10.26
C TYR A 98 -18.63 -13.62 11.16
N ALA A 99 -19.08 -14.85 10.84
CA ALA A 99 -18.71 -16.05 11.59
C ALA A 99 -17.19 -16.27 11.61
N TRP A 100 -16.52 -16.10 10.45
CA TRP A 100 -15.06 -16.19 10.33
C TRP A 100 -14.32 -15.05 11.06
N LEU A 101 -14.84 -13.82 10.99
CA LEU A 101 -14.29 -12.66 11.70
C LEU A 101 -14.37 -12.82 13.22
N ASP A 102 -15.49 -13.36 13.72
CA ASP A 102 -15.70 -13.62 15.15
C ASP A 102 -14.86 -14.80 15.65
N GLN A 103 -14.71 -15.87 14.85
CA GLN A 103 -13.78 -16.97 15.16
C GLN A 103 -12.34 -16.47 15.29
N ARG A 104 -11.83 -15.72 14.31
CA ARG A 104 -10.45 -15.20 14.34
C ARG A 104 -10.23 -14.20 15.47
N TYR A 105 -11.21 -13.35 15.75
CA TYR A 105 -11.14 -12.44 16.88
C TYR A 105 -11.08 -13.18 18.21
N ALA A 106 -11.89 -14.23 18.40
CA ALA A 106 -11.83 -15.06 19.60
C ALA A 106 -10.43 -15.68 19.80
N SER A 107 -9.80 -16.18 18.73
CA SER A 107 -8.43 -16.68 18.79
C SER A 107 -7.40 -15.59 19.13
N SER A 108 -7.48 -14.40 18.53
CA SER A 108 -6.56 -13.29 18.86
C SER A 108 -6.74 -12.80 20.31
N VAL A 109 -7.99 -12.67 20.78
CA VAL A 109 -8.30 -12.29 22.16
C VAL A 109 -7.88 -13.37 23.17
N GLN A 110 -7.90 -14.65 22.80
CA GLN A 110 -7.38 -15.73 23.63
C GLN A 110 -5.85 -15.68 23.78
N ILE A 111 -5.12 -15.22 22.76
CA ILE A 111 -3.65 -15.18 22.75
C ILE A 111 -3.10 -13.87 23.34
N LEU A 112 -3.70 -12.72 23.00
CA LEU A 112 -3.18 -11.39 23.34
C LEU A 112 -4.01 -10.65 24.40
N GLY A 113 -5.20 -11.14 24.73
CA GLY A 113 -6.19 -10.39 25.49
C GLY A 113 -6.97 -9.38 24.63
N ARG A 114 -8.14 -8.96 25.13
CA ARG A 114 -9.06 -8.07 24.40
C ARG A 114 -8.46 -6.69 24.15
N GLU A 115 -8.01 -6.04 25.21
CA GLU A 115 -7.56 -4.65 25.17
C GLU A 115 -6.34 -4.47 24.25
N VAL A 116 -5.36 -5.37 24.32
CA VAL A 116 -4.21 -5.39 23.41
C VAL A 116 -4.67 -5.59 21.97
N THR A 117 -5.55 -6.56 21.71
CA THR A 117 -6.10 -6.81 20.36
C THR A 117 -6.78 -5.57 19.79
N ASP A 118 -7.71 -4.98 20.53
CA ASP A 118 -8.50 -3.82 20.08
C ASP A 118 -7.62 -2.56 19.89
N ASN A 119 -6.68 -2.31 20.82
CA ASN A 119 -5.76 -1.16 20.74
C ASN A 119 -4.70 -1.30 19.63
N SER A 120 -4.15 -2.50 19.41
CA SER A 120 -3.21 -2.75 18.31
C SER A 120 -3.88 -2.58 16.95
N VAL A 121 -5.10 -3.12 16.77
CA VAL A 121 -5.88 -2.95 15.54
C VAL A 121 -6.17 -1.47 15.28
N LYS A 122 -6.61 -0.72 16.30
CA LYS A 122 -6.89 0.71 16.17
C LYS A 122 -5.63 1.51 15.79
N THR A 123 -4.51 1.25 16.47
CA THR A 123 -3.22 1.90 16.18
C THR A 123 -2.78 1.65 14.74
N VAL A 124 -2.92 0.42 14.24
CA VAL A 124 -2.59 0.04 12.86
C VAL A 124 -3.50 0.76 11.85
N LEU A 125 -4.82 0.78 12.06
CA LEU A 125 -5.76 1.47 11.17
C LEU A 125 -5.57 2.99 11.14
N ASP A 126 -5.24 3.59 12.29
CA ASP A 126 -5.05 5.04 12.43
C ASP A 126 -3.63 5.48 12.02
N THR A 127 -2.79 4.56 11.53
CA THR A 127 -1.49 4.86 10.93
C THR A 127 -1.65 5.44 9.52
N TYR A 128 -0.95 6.54 9.23
CA TYR A 128 -0.77 7.03 7.87
C TYR A 128 0.32 6.23 7.16
N MET A 129 0.03 5.78 5.95
CA MET A 129 0.96 5.02 5.10
C MET A 129 1.09 5.63 3.71
N GLU A 130 2.23 5.42 3.07
CA GLU A 130 2.30 5.53 1.61
C GLU A 130 1.51 4.40 0.96
N HIS A 131 1.05 4.61 -0.27
CA HIS A 131 0.26 3.61 -0.99
C HIS A 131 0.76 3.42 -2.42
N SER A 132 0.72 2.17 -2.88
CA SER A 132 1.02 1.77 -4.26
C SER A 132 -0.20 1.10 -4.88
N GLY A 133 -0.43 1.35 -6.16
CA GLY A 133 -1.39 0.62 -6.99
C GLY A 133 -2.82 1.16 -7.02
N LYS A 134 -3.14 2.23 -6.28
CA LYS A 134 -4.38 2.99 -6.52
C LYS A 134 -4.26 3.70 -7.87
N LYS A 135 -5.16 3.41 -8.81
CA LYS A 135 -5.21 4.09 -10.12
C LYS A 135 -5.30 5.61 -9.93
N PRO A 136 -4.64 6.42 -10.76
CA PRO A 136 -4.63 7.87 -10.59
C PRO A 136 -6.03 8.46 -10.82
N VAL A 137 -6.29 9.61 -10.21
CA VAL A 137 -7.45 10.45 -10.55
C VAL A 137 -7.21 11.07 -11.94
N ALA A 138 -8.28 11.46 -12.64
CA ALA A 138 -8.16 12.31 -13.82
C ALA A 138 -7.32 13.56 -13.50
N ASP A 139 -6.51 13.98 -14.48
CA ASP A 139 -5.70 15.19 -14.45
C ASP A 139 -4.68 15.34 -13.29
N ASP A 140 -4.30 14.24 -12.62
CA ASP A 140 -3.18 14.25 -11.65
C ASP A 140 -1.86 14.58 -12.39
N PRO A 141 -1.22 15.73 -12.10
CA PRO A 141 -0.07 16.22 -12.87
C PRO A 141 1.22 15.41 -12.66
N ARG A 142 1.17 14.37 -11.80
CA ARG A 142 2.28 13.43 -11.57
C ARG A 142 2.20 12.19 -12.47
N VAL A 143 1.14 12.08 -13.28
CA VAL A 143 0.93 11.00 -14.25
C VAL A 143 1.73 11.28 -15.52
N LEU A 144 2.47 10.29 -15.99
CA LEU A 144 3.35 10.38 -17.17
C LEU A 144 2.91 9.34 -18.21
N THR A 145 2.24 9.80 -19.26
CA THR A 145 1.74 8.95 -20.35
C THR A 145 2.63 9.09 -21.59
N ARG A 146 2.99 7.96 -22.23
CA ARG A 146 3.73 7.92 -23.50
C ARG A 146 3.12 6.89 -24.47
N PRO A 147 2.90 7.27 -25.75
CA PRO A 147 2.35 6.36 -26.74
C PRO A 147 3.31 5.22 -27.05
N ILE A 148 2.77 4.02 -27.26
CA ILE A 148 3.53 2.90 -27.81
C ILE A 148 3.54 3.08 -29.34
N PRO A 149 4.70 3.11 -30.03
CA PRO A 149 4.75 3.23 -31.49
C PRO A 149 3.94 2.14 -32.19
N ASP A 150 3.31 2.45 -33.33
CA ASP A 150 2.49 1.50 -34.12
C ASP A 150 1.34 0.82 -33.33
N SER A 151 0.80 1.48 -32.31
CA SER A 151 -0.19 0.92 -31.39
C SER A 151 -1.24 1.96 -30.99
N LYS A 152 -2.49 1.52 -30.76
CA LYS A 152 -3.56 2.37 -30.20
C LYS A 152 -3.47 2.57 -28.69
N TYR A 153 -2.46 2.01 -28.03
CA TYR A 153 -2.28 2.05 -26.58
C TYR A 153 -1.06 2.88 -26.15
N SER A 154 -1.12 3.45 -24.95
CA SER A 154 -0.01 4.15 -24.30
C SER A 154 0.41 3.42 -23.03
N ILE A 155 1.68 3.60 -22.64
CA ILE A 155 2.15 3.30 -21.28
C ILE A 155 1.84 4.52 -20.42
N ARG A 156 1.24 4.30 -19.25
CA ARG A 156 1.01 5.33 -18.24
C ARG A 156 1.73 4.95 -16.94
N LEU A 157 2.60 5.84 -16.49
CA LEU A 157 3.23 5.77 -15.17
C LEU A 157 2.53 6.73 -14.22
N PHE A 158 2.34 6.31 -12.97
CA PHE A 158 1.76 7.14 -11.90
C PHE A 158 2.44 6.83 -10.56
N PRO A 159 2.40 7.74 -9.57
CA PRO A 159 3.11 7.54 -8.31
C PRO A 159 2.65 6.28 -7.56
N GLY A 160 3.62 5.47 -7.13
CA GLY A 160 3.49 4.61 -5.96
C GLY A 160 4.34 5.16 -4.80
N SER A 161 4.60 4.31 -3.81
CA SER A 161 5.45 4.61 -2.66
C SER A 161 6.76 5.32 -3.03
N LEU A 162 7.05 6.44 -2.35
CA LEU A 162 8.33 7.15 -2.40
C LEU A 162 9.43 6.38 -1.66
N SER A 163 9.10 5.78 -0.51
CA SER A 163 10.06 5.06 0.35
C SER A 163 10.57 3.78 -0.32
N SER A 164 9.68 2.97 -0.91
CA SER A 164 10.03 1.80 -1.73
C SER A 164 10.62 2.15 -3.10
N ALA A 165 10.69 3.45 -3.45
CA ALA A 165 11.06 3.94 -4.78
C ALA A 165 10.18 3.37 -5.91
N GLU A 166 8.89 3.20 -5.67
CA GLU A 166 7.92 2.59 -6.58
C GLU A 166 7.17 3.59 -7.46
N TYR A 167 7.13 3.30 -8.76
CA TYR A 167 6.10 3.77 -9.68
C TYR A 167 5.12 2.66 -9.95
N CYS A 168 3.86 3.03 -10.16
CA CYS A 168 2.85 2.14 -10.70
C CYS A 168 2.75 2.38 -12.22
N MET A 169 2.55 1.30 -12.98
CA MET A 169 2.43 1.34 -14.43
C MET A 169 1.17 0.60 -14.87
N ASP A 170 0.42 1.18 -15.81
CA ASP A 170 -0.63 0.48 -16.55
C ASP A 170 -0.62 0.84 -18.05
N PHE A 171 -1.37 0.07 -18.82
CA PHE A 171 -1.68 0.38 -20.21
C PHE A 171 -2.98 1.20 -20.26
N VAL A 172 -3.06 2.17 -21.16
CA VAL A 172 -4.29 2.89 -21.48
C VAL A 172 -4.56 2.86 -22.98
N ASP A 173 -5.82 2.94 -23.37
CA ASP A 173 -6.20 3.30 -24.74
C ASP A 173 -5.84 4.78 -24.99
N SER A 174 -5.10 5.05 -26.06
CA SER A 174 -4.49 6.37 -26.32
C SER A 174 -5.50 7.45 -26.71
N ALA A 175 -6.70 7.09 -27.15
CA ALA A 175 -7.74 8.05 -27.56
C ALA A 175 -8.66 8.43 -26.38
N THR A 176 -8.89 7.49 -25.46
CA THR A 176 -9.86 7.64 -24.36
C THR A 176 -9.21 7.80 -22.97
N GLY A 177 -7.92 7.51 -22.84
CA GLY A 177 -7.20 7.51 -21.55
C GLY A 177 -7.63 6.41 -20.58
N GLN A 178 -8.56 5.53 -20.99
CA GLN A 178 -9.12 4.48 -20.14
C GLN A 178 -8.09 3.36 -19.94
N PRO A 179 -7.93 2.86 -18.70
CA PRO A 179 -7.01 1.76 -18.43
C PRO A 179 -7.50 0.46 -19.06
N VAL A 180 -6.56 -0.34 -19.54
CA VAL A 180 -6.79 -1.65 -20.11
C VAL A 180 -5.84 -2.66 -19.48
N ASN A 181 -6.32 -3.89 -19.28
CA ASN A 181 -5.45 -5.02 -18.94
C ASN A 181 -4.58 -5.37 -20.15
N LEU A 182 -3.46 -6.08 -19.95
CA LEU A 182 -2.47 -6.47 -20.96
C LEU A 182 -3.13 -6.81 -22.32
N PRO A 183 -3.15 -5.88 -23.31
CA PRO A 183 -4.13 -5.96 -24.41
C PRO A 183 -3.95 -7.06 -25.48
N PHE A 184 -2.99 -7.98 -25.28
CA PHE A 184 -2.38 -8.85 -26.30
C PHE A 184 -1.27 -9.71 -25.67
N GLU A 185 -0.67 -10.61 -26.46
CA GLU A 185 0.52 -11.42 -26.13
C GLU A 185 1.82 -10.59 -25.96
N HIS A 186 1.75 -9.40 -25.37
CA HIS A 186 2.94 -8.62 -25.03
C HIS A 186 3.57 -9.15 -23.74
N GLU A 187 4.88 -8.98 -23.62
CA GLU A 187 5.61 -9.28 -22.39
C GLU A 187 6.36 -8.05 -21.93
N LEU A 188 6.14 -7.62 -20.68
CA LEU A 188 6.95 -6.60 -20.05
C LEU A 188 8.12 -7.28 -19.32
N TRP A 189 9.35 -6.92 -19.67
CA TRP A 189 10.58 -7.45 -19.08
C TRP A 189 11.36 -6.35 -18.36
N SER A 190 11.85 -6.64 -17.16
CA SER A 190 12.93 -5.87 -16.53
C SER A 190 14.25 -6.25 -17.20
N VAL A 191 15.12 -5.27 -17.46
CA VAL A 191 16.46 -5.47 -18.03
C VAL A 191 17.47 -4.51 -17.39
N PRO A 192 18.78 -4.82 -17.42
CA PRO A 192 19.82 -3.86 -17.05
C PRO A 192 19.75 -2.57 -17.87
N ASN A 193 20.21 -1.46 -17.27
CA ASN A 193 20.39 -0.21 -18.01
C ASN A 193 21.51 -0.41 -19.07
N PRO A 194 21.29 -0.17 -20.38
CA PRO A 194 22.34 -0.30 -21.40
C PRO A 194 23.59 0.56 -21.14
N ASP A 195 23.44 1.70 -20.46
CA ASP A 195 24.53 2.66 -20.23
C ASP A 195 25.38 2.26 -19.00
N THR A 196 24.81 1.46 -18.09
CA THR A 196 25.42 1.06 -16.80
C THR A 196 24.99 -0.37 -16.37
N PRO A 197 25.16 -1.39 -17.23
CA PRO A 197 24.55 -2.71 -17.03
C PRO A 197 25.05 -3.45 -15.77
N TRP A 198 26.21 -3.07 -15.23
CA TRP A 198 26.78 -3.61 -13.99
C TRP A 198 26.23 -2.96 -12.70
N LEU A 199 25.57 -1.79 -12.76
CA LEU A 199 25.04 -1.10 -11.58
C LEU A 199 23.62 -1.57 -11.19
N THR A 200 22.85 -2.08 -12.15
CA THR A 200 21.54 -2.69 -11.89
C THR A 200 21.72 -4.16 -11.52
N MET A 201 21.20 -4.56 -10.36
CA MET A 201 21.18 -5.98 -9.92
C MET A 201 20.70 -6.90 -11.05
N PRO A 202 21.39 -8.01 -11.34
CA PRO A 202 21.22 -8.78 -12.58
C PRO A 202 19.95 -9.65 -12.55
N MET A 203 18.80 -9.00 -12.72
CA MET A 203 17.48 -9.65 -12.83
C MET A 203 16.80 -9.24 -14.14
N VAL A 204 17.32 -9.80 -15.25
CA VAL A 204 16.53 -9.91 -16.48
C VAL A 204 15.36 -10.84 -16.18
N GLY A 205 14.12 -10.34 -16.31
CA GLY A 205 12.96 -11.13 -15.92
C GLY A 205 11.63 -10.56 -16.40
N LYS A 206 10.73 -11.45 -16.83
CA LYS A 206 9.36 -11.12 -17.20
C LYS A 206 8.59 -10.64 -15.97
N LEU A 207 8.19 -9.38 -15.99
CA LEU A 207 7.43 -8.76 -14.92
C LEU A 207 6.00 -9.32 -14.90
N ARG A 208 5.52 -9.58 -13.68
CA ARG A 208 4.13 -9.96 -13.40
C ARG A 208 3.37 -8.72 -12.93
N SER A 209 2.09 -8.65 -13.25
CA SER A 209 1.21 -7.64 -12.67
C SER A 209 1.05 -7.84 -11.16
N ALA A 210 0.68 -6.78 -10.45
CA ALA A 210 0.45 -6.80 -9.01
C ALA A 210 -0.60 -7.85 -8.65
N GLU A 211 -1.66 -7.96 -9.45
CA GLU A 211 -2.76 -8.92 -9.32
C GLU A 211 -2.24 -10.36 -9.35
N ARG A 212 -1.44 -10.71 -10.38
CA ARG A 212 -0.84 -12.03 -10.54
C ARG A 212 0.20 -12.34 -9.46
N SER A 213 0.86 -11.31 -8.94
CA SER A 213 1.79 -11.43 -7.81
C SER A 213 1.08 -11.75 -6.49
N HIS A 214 -0.20 -11.36 -6.37
CA HIS A 214 -1.07 -11.76 -5.25
C HIS A 214 -1.83 -13.08 -5.51
N GLY A 215 -1.66 -13.71 -6.68
CA GLY A 215 -2.25 -15.00 -7.04
C GLY A 215 -3.63 -14.92 -7.69
N ILE A 216 -4.00 -13.80 -8.30
CA ILE A 216 -5.17 -13.66 -9.18
C ILE A 216 -4.76 -14.17 -10.58
N GLN A 217 -5.58 -14.99 -11.26
CA GLN A 217 -5.26 -15.42 -12.63
C GLN A 217 -5.50 -14.30 -13.64
N GLN A 218 -4.94 -14.39 -14.85
CA GLN A 218 -4.97 -13.29 -15.84
C GLN A 218 -6.42 -12.96 -16.28
N GLU A 219 -7.22 -14.01 -16.42
CA GLU A 219 -8.64 -14.06 -16.73
C GLU A 219 -9.54 -13.51 -15.60
N ASP A 220 -9.10 -13.61 -14.34
CA ASP A 220 -9.82 -13.08 -13.16
C ASP A 220 -9.55 -11.58 -12.93
N ILE A 221 -8.60 -10.97 -13.64
CA ILE A 221 -8.32 -9.54 -13.49
C ILE A 221 -9.46 -8.74 -14.11
N ARG A 222 -10.23 -8.03 -13.26
CA ARG A 222 -11.29 -7.09 -13.69
C ARG A 222 -10.77 -6.13 -14.78
N PRO A 223 -11.56 -5.78 -15.81
CA PRO A 223 -11.10 -4.91 -16.90
C PRO A 223 -10.54 -3.57 -16.40
N GLY A 224 -9.37 -3.18 -16.90
CA GLY A 224 -8.69 -1.93 -16.56
C GLY A 224 -7.98 -1.91 -15.20
N GLU A 225 -8.03 -2.99 -14.42
CA GLU A 225 -7.44 -3.03 -13.07
C GLU A 225 -5.98 -3.48 -13.05
N GLU A 226 -5.50 -4.16 -14.08
CA GLU A 226 -4.12 -4.64 -14.14
C GLU A 226 -3.11 -3.50 -14.05
N LYS A 227 -2.01 -3.75 -13.34
CA LYS A 227 -0.92 -2.80 -13.10
C LYS A 227 0.37 -3.52 -12.72
N TYR A 228 1.49 -2.85 -12.91
CA TYR A 228 2.82 -3.33 -12.56
C TYR A 228 3.46 -2.37 -11.57
N PHE A 229 4.23 -2.90 -10.61
CA PHE A 229 5.09 -2.10 -9.76
C PHE A 229 6.49 -2.08 -10.37
N LEU A 230 6.96 -0.88 -10.71
CA LEU A 230 8.29 -0.62 -11.25
C LEU A 230 9.06 0.27 -10.26
N ARG A 231 10.39 0.37 -10.39
CA ARG A 231 11.21 1.23 -9.52
C ARG A 231 11.85 2.40 -10.26
N ASP A 232 12.13 3.48 -9.54
CA ASP A 232 12.91 4.62 -10.04
C ASP A 232 14.19 4.14 -10.74
N GLY A 233 14.41 4.59 -11.99
CA GLY A 233 15.57 4.19 -12.80
C GLY A 233 15.51 2.78 -13.40
N GLN A 234 14.46 1.98 -13.13
CA GLN A 234 14.33 0.65 -13.71
C GLN A 234 14.16 0.73 -15.23
N THR A 235 15.00 0.02 -15.97
CA THR A 235 14.88 -0.11 -17.42
C THR A 235 14.03 -1.32 -17.77
N CYS A 236 13.05 -1.11 -18.65
CA CYS A 236 12.07 -2.11 -19.07
C CYS A 236 12.06 -2.24 -20.59
N VAL A 237 11.73 -3.44 -21.07
CA VAL A 237 11.46 -3.74 -22.49
C VAL A 237 10.07 -4.36 -22.61
N LEU A 238 9.23 -3.73 -23.43
CA LEU A 238 7.96 -4.30 -23.89
C LEU A 238 8.21 -5.08 -25.18
N MET A 239 8.12 -6.42 -25.09
CA MET A 239 8.13 -7.34 -26.22
C MET A 239 6.76 -7.37 -26.89
N ARG A 240 6.74 -7.42 -28.23
CA ARG A 240 5.54 -7.19 -29.04
C ARG A 240 5.53 -8.13 -30.27
N PRO A 241 4.56 -9.04 -30.44
CA PRO A 241 4.51 -9.90 -31.62
C PRO A 241 4.45 -9.10 -32.92
N GLY A 242 5.24 -9.50 -33.92
CA GLY A 242 5.28 -8.84 -35.24
C GLY A 242 5.73 -7.37 -35.24
N LYS A 243 6.27 -6.84 -34.13
CA LYS A 243 6.69 -5.43 -34.00
C LYS A 243 8.04 -5.32 -33.29
N ARG A 244 8.77 -4.22 -33.51
CA ARG A 244 10.02 -3.94 -32.78
C ARG A 244 9.75 -3.81 -31.27
N PRO A 245 10.56 -4.41 -30.37
CA PRO A 245 10.45 -4.17 -28.93
C PRO A 245 10.61 -2.69 -28.58
N VAL A 246 9.98 -2.25 -27.48
CA VAL A 246 10.04 -0.87 -26.99
C VAL A 246 10.76 -0.85 -25.65
N ARG A 247 11.93 -0.21 -25.59
CA ARG A 247 12.65 0.05 -24.33
C ARG A 247 12.22 1.38 -23.74
N PHE A 248 12.07 1.44 -22.41
CA PHE A 248 11.90 2.68 -21.66
C PHE A 248 12.56 2.55 -20.28
N THR A 249 12.86 3.68 -19.65
CA THR A 249 13.42 3.74 -18.29
C THR A 249 12.49 4.57 -17.42
N VAL A 250 12.18 4.07 -16.22
CA VAL A 250 11.32 4.76 -15.25
C VAL A 250 12.04 5.99 -14.70
N PRO A 251 11.40 7.16 -14.61
CA PRO A 251 12.04 8.36 -14.07
C PRO A 251 12.57 8.17 -12.65
N VAL A 252 13.72 8.78 -12.35
CA VAL A 252 14.26 8.87 -10.99
C VAL A 252 13.74 10.14 -10.33
N ARG A 253 13.07 10.01 -9.18
CA ARG A 253 12.56 11.15 -8.40
C ARG A 253 13.71 11.77 -7.61
N ARG A 254 13.85 13.10 -7.69
CA ARG A 254 14.79 13.85 -6.84
C ARG A 254 14.37 13.71 -5.37
N ARG A 255 15.36 13.53 -4.49
CA ARG A 255 15.18 13.38 -3.03
C ARG A 255 15.88 14.55 -2.33
N PRO A 256 15.18 15.62 -1.90
CA PRO A 256 15.81 16.86 -1.41
C PRO A 256 16.83 16.64 -0.28
N GLY A 257 16.47 15.91 0.78
CA GLY A 257 17.39 15.60 1.89
C GLY A 257 18.51 14.60 1.56
N LEU A 258 18.59 14.09 0.33
CA LEU A 258 19.79 13.40 -0.17
C LEU A 258 20.71 14.37 -0.92
N GLN A 259 20.14 15.42 -1.52
CA GLN A 259 20.91 16.46 -2.22
C GLN A 259 21.70 17.33 -1.23
N GLU A 260 21.06 17.72 -0.12
CA GLU A 260 21.71 18.38 1.03
C GLU A 260 22.90 17.55 1.58
N ALA A 261 22.79 16.22 1.55
CA ALA A 261 23.87 15.32 1.99
C ALA A 261 25.02 15.21 0.96
N THR A 262 24.74 15.34 -0.34
CA THR A 262 25.79 15.43 -1.37
C THR A 262 26.45 16.81 -1.46
N GLU A 263 25.81 17.86 -0.94
CA GLU A 263 26.39 19.21 -0.83
C GLU A 263 27.36 19.34 0.36
N ALA A 264 27.46 18.30 1.22
CA ALA A 264 28.35 18.24 2.37
C ALA A 264 29.63 17.39 2.15
N VAL A 265 29.97 17.06 0.89
CA VAL A 265 31.17 16.30 0.52
C VAL A 265 31.88 16.91 -0.69
N ASP A 266 33.20 16.79 -0.76
CA ASP A 266 33.97 17.14 -1.95
C ASP A 266 33.65 16.17 -3.11
N VAL A 267 33.17 16.70 -4.23
CA VAL A 267 32.81 15.92 -5.42
C VAL A 267 33.95 15.94 -6.43
N LEU A 268 34.42 14.77 -6.84
CA LEU A 268 35.37 14.60 -7.95
C LEU A 268 34.61 14.26 -9.23
N ASP A 269 34.56 15.20 -10.17
CA ASP A 269 33.94 15.00 -11.48
C ASP A 269 34.86 14.21 -12.42
N PHE A 270 34.41 13.02 -12.83
CA PHE A 270 35.02 12.21 -13.88
C PHE A 270 34.17 12.24 -15.16
N PRO A 271 34.77 12.05 -16.36
CA PRO A 271 34.02 11.92 -17.61
C PRO A 271 32.97 10.79 -17.53
N LYS A 272 31.72 11.10 -17.87
CA LYS A 272 30.59 10.15 -17.78
C LYS A 272 30.56 9.13 -18.92
N LEU A 273 31.24 9.45 -20.01
CA LEU A 273 31.52 8.58 -21.16
C LEU A 273 33.00 8.75 -21.49
N VAL A 274 33.64 7.65 -21.86
CA VAL A 274 35.01 7.58 -22.38
C VAL A 274 34.95 6.59 -23.54
N ASP A 275 35.44 7.00 -24.71
CA ASP A 275 35.53 6.10 -25.87
C ASP A 275 36.61 5.02 -25.62
N PRO A 276 36.41 3.78 -26.09
CA PRO A 276 37.27 2.63 -25.78
C PRO A 276 38.60 2.59 -26.56
#